data_AF-A0A382WRT2-F1
#
_entry.id   AF-A0A382WRT2-F1
#
_cell.length_a   1.000
_cell.length_b   1.000
_cell.length_c   1.000
_cell.angle_alpha   90.00
_cell.angle_beta   90.00
_cell.angle_gamma   90.00
#
_symmetry.space_group_name_H-M   'P 1'
#
loop_
_entity.id
_entity.type
_entity.pdbx_description
1 polymer ?
#
loop_
_entity_poly.entity_id
_entity_poly.type
_entity_poly.pdbx_seq_one_letter_code
_entity_poly.pdbx_strand_id
1 'polypeptide(L)'
;MQEVTVGWWGLVASLTMVFITVGISLFLRLRLERDLMIATGRSIGQLVLAGWALTLILKDETPIIWAWLWVAAMIPFAAISASKREQRLPGLVWTTASGYLLGLGISLSVLFALQILPLESRVLVPIAGMIVGNSLRVVVVAATRLVDAIRDSQLEIEAMLSLGFTRHKAVKRIVSETLKLSLIPQIETTRTV
;
A
#
# COMPACT_ATOMS: atom_id res chain seq x y z
N MET A 1 -1.14 -4.59 33.80
CA MET A 1 -0.71 -3.81 32.62
C MET A 1 0.14 -2.67 33.16
N GLN A 2 1.46 -2.73 33.00
CA GLN A 2 2.34 -1.65 33.45
C GLN A 2 2.15 -0.46 32.50
N GLU A 3 1.81 0.71 33.05
CA GLU A 3 1.80 1.96 32.30
C GLU A 3 3.21 2.23 31.78
N VAL A 4 3.43 1.99 30.49
CA VAL A 4 4.61 2.47 29.78
C VAL A 4 4.46 3.99 29.68
N THR A 5 4.85 4.68 30.74
CA THR A 5 4.94 6.13 30.74
C THR A 5 6.10 6.49 29.80
N VAL A 6 5.76 7.06 28.66
CA VAL A 6 6.75 7.69 27.78
C VAL A 6 7.29 8.89 28.56
N GLY A 7 8.36 8.69 29.32
CA GLY A 7 9.01 9.76 30.07
C GLY A 7 9.43 10.87 29.12
N TRP A 8 9.42 12.11 29.59
CA TRP A 8 9.83 13.30 28.83
C TRP A 8 11.15 13.12 28.08
N TRP A 9 12.07 12.31 28.62
CA TRP A 9 13.33 11.91 27.98
C TRP A 9 13.16 11.06 26.72
N GLY A 10 12.27 10.07 26.70
CA GLY A 10 12.00 9.28 25.49
C GLY A 10 11.34 10.13 24.40
N LEU A 11 10.55 11.11 24.81
CA LEU A 11 9.94 12.09 23.92
C LEU A 11 11.00 13.00 23.30
N VAL A 12 11.92 13.55 24.10
CA VAL A 12 13.05 14.37 23.61
C VAL A 12 13.99 13.57 22.71
N ALA A 13 14.32 12.33 23.07
CA ALA A 13 15.21 11.47 22.27
C ALA A 13 14.61 11.13 20.89
N SER A 14 13.33 10.74 20.86
CA SER A 14 12.62 10.47 19.60
C SER A 14 12.49 11.74 18.74
N LEU A 15 12.14 12.89 19.34
CA LEU A 15 12.08 14.17 18.63
C LEU A 15 13.44 14.59 18.06
N THR A 16 14.53 14.38 18.79
CA THR A 16 15.88 14.72 18.31
C THR A 16 16.23 13.90 17.06
N MET A 17 15.89 12.60 17.05
CA MET A 17 16.11 11.72 15.91
C MET A 17 15.28 12.13 14.68
N VAL A 18 14.04 12.59 14.91
CA VAL A 18 13.18 13.18 13.87
C VAL A 18 13.77 14.49 13.33
N PHE A 19 14.23 15.39 14.21
CA PHE A 19 14.85 16.66 13.80
C PHE A 19 16.10 16.47 12.96
N ILE A 20 16.95 15.49 13.30
CA ILE A 20 18.13 15.14 12.49
C ILE A 20 17.70 14.65 11.09
N THR A 21 16.71 13.78 11.02
CA THR A 21 16.17 13.26 9.75
C THR A 21 15.59 14.38 8.89
N VAL A 22 14.82 15.28 9.50
CA VAL A 22 14.25 16.46 8.84
C VAL A 22 15.34 17.43 8.37
N GLY A 23 16.38 17.66 9.17
CA GLY A 23 17.52 18.51 8.82
C GLY A 23 18.29 17.98 7.60
N ILE A 24 18.54 16.67 7.53
CA ILE A 24 19.16 16.02 6.37
C ILE A 24 18.23 16.10 5.15
N SER A 25 16.93 15.87 5.34
CA SER A 25 15.94 15.94 4.26
C SER A 25 15.82 17.34 3.65
N LEU A 26 15.84 18.39 4.46
CA LEU A 26 15.82 19.78 4.02
C LEU A 26 17.11 20.17 3.28
N PHE A 27 18.25 19.59 3.67
CA PHE A 27 19.54 19.85 3.02
C PHE A 27 19.58 19.35 1.56
N LEU A 28 18.80 18.32 1.22
CA LEU A 28 18.76 17.75 -0.13
C LEU A 28 17.84 18.50 -1.13
N ARG A 29 17.12 19.57 -0.72
CA ARG A 29 16.36 20.52 -1.56
C ARG A 29 15.74 19.94 -2.85
N LEU A 30 14.94 18.88 -2.75
CA LEU A 30 14.34 18.19 -3.91
C LEU A 30 13.24 18.99 -4.67
N ARG A 31 13.02 20.28 -4.38
CA ARG A 31 11.91 21.10 -4.96
C ARG A 31 10.50 20.44 -4.84
N LEU A 32 10.38 19.43 -4.00
CA LEU A 32 9.14 18.68 -3.73
C LEU A 32 8.35 19.29 -2.56
N GLU A 33 8.76 20.44 -2.04
CA GLU A 33 8.25 21.01 -0.78
C GLU A 33 6.72 21.14 -0.76
N ARG A 34 6.13 21.60 -1.86
CA ARG A 34 4.67 21.79 -1.97
C ARG A 34 3.93 20.46 -2.07
N ASP A 35 4.44 19.54 -2.87
CA ASP A 35 3.83 18.21 -3.06
C ASP A 35 3.96 17.37 -1.79
N LEU A 36 5.09 17.47 -1.08
CA LEU A 36 5.30 16.81 0.20
C LEU A 36 4.37 17.38 1.27
N MET A 37 4.21 18.71 1.34
CA MET A 37 3.30 19.37 2.28
C MET A 37 1.84 18.96 2.04
N ILE A 38 1.39 18.97 0.79
CA ILE A 38 0.02 18.55 0.44
C ILE A 38 -0.18 17.06 0.73
N ALA A 39 0.78 16.21 0.36
CA ALA A 39 0.71 14.78 0.63
C ALA A 39 0.67 14.49 2.14
N THR A 40 1.53 15.15 2.92
CA THR A 40 1.61 15.01 4.38
C THR A 40 0.33 15.49 5.05
N GLY A 41 -0.17 16.67 4.69
CA GLY A 41 -1.42 17.20 5.22
C GLY A 41 -2.60 16.27 4.92
N ARG A 42 -2.67 15.73 3.70
CA ARG A 42 -3.70 14.75 3.32
C ARG A 42 -3.56 13.45 4.11
N SER A 43 -2.34 12.96 4.33
CA SER A 43 -2.09 11.75 5.13
C SER A 43 -2.44 11.93 6.61
N ILE A 44 -2.15 13.09 7.20
CA ILE A 44 -2.56 13.42 8.57
C ILE A 44 -4.09 13.41 8.66
N GLY A 45 -4.77 14.10 7.74
CA GLY A 45 -6.24 14.09 7.68
C GLY A 45 -6.82 12.67 7.54
N GLN A 46 -6.21 11.84 6.69
CA GLN A 46 -6.60 10.43 6.54
C GLN A 46 -6.39 9.62 7.82
N LEU A 47 -5.28 9.81 8.52
CA LEU A 47 -4.99 9.11 9.77
C LEU A 47 -5.94 9.52 10.89
N VAL A 48 -6.26 10.80 11.01
CA VAL A 48 -7.23 11.31 11.99
C VAL A 48 -8.62 10.74 11.70
N LEU A 49 -9.06 10.76 10.44
CA LEU A 49 -10.34 10.18 10.02
C LEU A 49 -10.39 8.67 10.27
N ALA A 50 -9.33 7.93 9.91
CA ALA A 50 -9.24 6.50 10.12
C ALA A 50 -9.22 6.15 11.62
N GLY A 51 -8.48 6.90 12.43
CA GLY A 51 -8.44 6.76 13.87
C GLY A 51 -9.80 7.04 14.52
N TRP A 52 -10.48 8.11 14.09
CA TRP A 52 -11.83 8.42 14.54
C TRP A 52 -12.82 7.31 14.16
N ALA A 53 -12.78 6.82 12.92
CA ALA A 53 -13.62 5.70 12.51
C ALA A 53 -13.30 4.41 13.29
N LEU A 54 -12.03 4.18 13.62
CA LEU A 54 -11.64 3.04 14.46
C LEU A 54 -12.27 3.14 15.86
N THR A 55 -12.37 4.34 16.46
CA THR A 55 -13.07 4.50 17.74
C THR A 55 -14.56 4.18 17.67
N LEU A 56 -15.20 4.38 16.50
CA LEU A 56 -16.60 4.02 16.28
C LEU A 56 -16.79 2.50 16.13
N ILE A 57 -15.80 1.80 15.53
CA ILE A 57 -15.81 0.34 15.32
C ILE A 57 -15.32 -0.45 16.55
N LEU A 58 -14.54 0.18 17.43
CA LEU A 58 -14.03 -0.43 18.67
C LEU A 58 -14.96 -0.26 19.88
N LYS A 59 -16.14 0.32 19.71
CA LYS A 59 -17.12 0.45 20.79
C LYS A 59 -17.71 -0.93 21.10
N ASP A 60 -17.78 -1.29 22.39
CA ASP A 60 -17.85 -2.67 22.90
C ASP A 60 -19.02 -3.56 22.42
N GLU A 61 -19.97 -3.05 21.63
CA GLU A 61 -21.14 -3.82 21.13
C GLU A 61 -21.38 -3.71 19.61
N THR A 62 -20.37 -3.42 18.79
CA THR A 62 -20.56 -3.46 17.34
C THR A 62 -20.54 -4.90 16.79
N PRO A 63 -21.62 -5.37 16.14
CA PRO A 63 -21.65 -6.70 15.54
C PRO A 63 -20.58 -6.84 14.44
N ILE A 64 -20.00 -8.04 14.32
CA ILE A 64 -18.91 -8.40 13.37
C ILE A 64 -19.19 -7.99 11.92
N ILE A 65 -20.47 -7.82 11.56
CA ILE A 65 -20.96 -7.37 10.27
C ILE A 65 -20.40 -5.98 9.91
N TRP A 66 -20.27 -5.07 10.88
CA TRP A 66 -19.69 -3.73 10.63
C TRP A 66 -18.20 -3.79 10.28
N ALA A 67 -17.46 -4.72 10.88
CA ALA A 67 -16.05 -4.91 10.57
C ALA A 67 -15.86 -5.48 9.15
N TRP A 68 -16.70 -6.44 8.74
CA TRP A 68 -16.70 -6.94 7.36
C TRP A 68 -17.13 -5.88 6.34
N LEU A 69 -18.13 -5.06 6.67
CA LEU A 69 -18.54 -3.93 5.84
C LEU A 69 -17.41 -2.91 5.68
N TRP A 70 -16.65 -2.65 6.76
CA TRP A 70 -15.48 -1.79 6.71
C TRP A 70 -14.39 -2.34 5.79
N VAL A 71 -14.08 -3.64 5.89
CA VAL A 71 -13.12 -4.31 4.98
C VAL A 71 -13.61 -4.23 3.53
N ALA A 72 -14.89 -4.48 3.29
CA ALA A 72 -15.49 -4.36 1.96
C ALA A 72 -15.38 -2.93 1.41
N ALA A 73 -15.55 -1.90 2.25
CA ALA A 73 -15.37 -0.51 1.87
C ALA A 73 -13.90 -0.11 1.62
N MET A 74 -12.94 -0.77 2.27
CA MET A 74 -11.51 -0.51 2.05
C MET A 74 -11.04 -0.93 0.65
N ILE A 75 -11.60 -1.99 0.07
CA ILE A 75 -11.20 -2.51 -1.25
C ILE A 75 -11.38 -1.46 -2.38
N PRO A 76 -12.58 -0.86 -2.59
CA PRO A 76 -12.75 0.16 -3.61
C PRO A 76 -11.95 1.43 -3.28
N PHE A 77 -11.82 1.81 -2.00
CA PHE A 77 -11.02 2.97 -1.61
C PHE A 77 -9.53 2.78 -1.95
N ALA A 78 -8.99 1.59 -1.72
CA ALA A 78 -7.63 1.22 -2.05
C ALA A 78 -7.40 1.16 -3.57
N ALA A 79 -8.34 0.58 -4.32
CA ALA A 79 -8.28 0.51 -5.78
C ALA A 79 -8.30 1.90 -6.43
N ILE A 80 -9.19 2.78 -5.95
CA ILE A 80 -9.25 4.19 -6.39
C ILE A 80 -7.96 4.92 -6.00
N SER A 81 -7.45 4.69 -4.78
CA SER A 81 -6.20 5.30 -4.31
C SER A 81 -4.99 4.87 -5.13
N ALA A 82 -4.93 3.61 -5.56
CA ALA A 82 -3.88 3.09 -6.45
C ALA A 82 -3.94 3.78 -7.82
N SER A 83 -5.12 3.85 -8.43
CA SER A 83 -5.30 4.48 -9.74
C SER A 83 -5.07 5.99 -9.74
N LYS A 84 -5.42 6.69 -8.64
CA LYS A 84 -5.12 8.12 -8.50
C LYS A 84 -3.61 8.40 -8.38
N ARG A 85 -2.84 7.44 -7.87
CA ARG A 85 -1.37 7.56 -7.74
C ARG A 85 -0.66 7.33 -9.08
N GLU A 86 -1.19 6.49 -9.96
CA GLU A 86 -0.63 6.29 -11.31
C GLU A 86 -1.71 6.45 -12.38
N GLN A 87 -1.99 7.70 -12.75
CA GLN A 87 -3.04 8.06 -13.72
C GLN A 87 -2.73 7.61 -15.15
N ARG A 88 -1.49 7.16 -15.41
CA ARG A 88 -1.03 6.72 -16.74
C ARG A 88 -1.54 5.33 -17.14
N LEU A 89 -2.11 4.53 -16.22
CA LEU A 89 -2.79 3.26 -16.53
C LEU A 89 -4.32 3.38 -16.44
N PRO A 90 -5.02 3.63 -17.55
CA PRO A 90 -6.47 3.49 -17.59
C PRO A 90 -6.84 2.00 -17.40
N GLY A 91 -7.62 1.69 -16.36
CA GLY A 91 -8.03 0.33 -16.02
C GLY A 91 -7.36 -0.27 -14.78
N LEU A 92 -6.37 0.42 -14.18
CA LEU A 92 -5.70 -0.04 -12.97
C LEU A 92 -6.67 -0.29 -11.81
N VAL A 93 -7.78 0.45 -11.72
CA VAL A 93 -8.81 0.26 -10.68
C VAL A 93 -9.36 -1.16 -10.69
N TRP A 94 -9.77 -1.69 -11.85
CA TRP A 94 -10.44 -3.00 -11.93
C TRP A 94 -9.48 -4.16 -11.68
N THR A 95 -8.29 -4.13 -12.28
CA THR A 95 -7.25 -5.14 -12.05
C THR A 95 -6.75 -5.13 -10.61
N THR A 96 -6.60 -3.93 -10.02
CA THR A 96 -6.17 -3.79 -8.63
C THR A 96 -7.28 -4.23 -7.68
N ALA A 97 -8.54 -3.88 -7.95
CA ALA A 97 -9.67 -4.29 -7.13
C ALA A 97 -9.86 -5.82 -7.12
N SER A 98 -9.76 -6.48 -8.28
CA SER A 98 -9.84 -7.95 -8.34
C SER A 98 -8.65 -8.61 -7.63
N GLY A 99 -7.44 -8.06 -7.79
CA GLY A 99 -6.26 -8.50 -7.06
C GLY A 99 -6.41 -8.36 -5.54
N TYR A 100 -6.97 -7.24 -5.07
CA TYR A 100 -7.28 -7.06 -3.65
C TYR A 100 -8.33 -8.04 -3.17
N LEU A 101 -9.42 -8.23 -3.92
CA LEU A 101 -10.51 -9.11 -3.52
C LEU A 101 -10.00 -10.55 -3.31
N LEU A 102 -9.18 -11.03 -4.24
CA LEU A 102 -8.56 -12.36 -4.15
C LEU A 102 -7.49 -12.42 -3.05
N GLY A 103 -6.57 -11.44 -3.00
CA GLY A 103 -5.46 -11.43 -2.05
C GLY A 103 -5.93 -11.30 -0.60
N LEU A 104 -6.74 -10.29 -0.29
CA LEU A 104 -7.36 -10.15 1.04
C LEU A 104 -8.25 -11.35 1.36
N GLY A 105 -9.07 -11.78 0.38
CA GLY A 105 -10.00 -12.89 0.58
C GLY A 105 -9.27 -14.16 1.00
N ILE A 106 -8.19 -14.52 0.30
CA ILE A 106 -7.36 -15.68 0.62
C ILE A 106 -6.66 -15.49 1.96
N SER A 107 -5.98 -14.36 2.19
CA SER A 107 -5.25 -14.12 3.43
C SER A 107 -6.14 -14.16 4.66
N LEU A 108 -7.28 -13.47 4.64
CA LEU A 108 -8.23 -13.48 5.75
C LEU A 108 -8.88 -14.85 5.92
N SER A 109 -9.26 -15.52 4.83
CA SER A 109 -9.83 -16.88 4.92
C SER A 109 -8.87 -17.85 5.57
N VAL A 110 -7.58 -17.82 5.21
CA VAL A 110 -6.55 -18.66 5.83
C VAL A 110 -6.40 -18.34 7.32
N LEU A 111 -6.27 -17.06 7.69
CA LEU A 111 -6.07 -16.66 9.09
C LEU A 111 -7.22 -17.09 10.01
N PHE A 112 -8.47 -16.92 9.56
CA PHE A 112 -9.64 -17.25 10.36
C PHE A 112 -10.07 -18.71 10.27
N ALA A 113 -9.89 -19.37 9.11
CA ALA A 113 -10.18 -20.80 8.99
C ALA A 113 -9.22 -21.65 9.84
N LEU A 114 -7.95 -21.25 9.94
CA LEU A 114 -6.98 -21.91 10.82
C LEU A 114 -7.09 -21.47 12.30
N GLN A 115 -8.04 -20.58 12.65
CA GLN A 115 -8.21 -20.02 14.00
C GLN A 115 -6.91 -19.46 14.62
N ILE A 116 -6.01 -18.95 13.78
CA ILE A 116 -4.74 -18.36 14.24
C ILE A 116 -5.00 -17.09 15.04
N LEU A 117 -6.09 -16.39 14.71
CA LEU A 117 -6.49 -15.13 15.33
C LEU A 117 -7.98 -15.19 15.71
N PRO A 118 -8.37 -14.60 16.85
CA PRO A 118 -9.78 -14.51 17.23
C PRO A 118 -10.54 -13.62 16.24
N LEU A 119 -11.75 -14.06 15.86
CA LEU A 119 -12.67 -13.34 14.98
C LEU A 119 -13.30 -12.15 15.71
N GLU A 120 -12.49 -11.14 16.01
CA GLU A 120 -12.89 -9.92 16.68
C GLU A 120 -12.66 -8.70 15.78
N SER A 121 -13.60 -7.74 15.81
CA SER A 121 -13.49 -6.48 15.05
C SER A 121 -12.19 -5.74 15.32
N ARG A 122 -11.66 -5.83 16.54
CA ARG A 122 -10.41 -5.20 17.00
C ARG A 122 -9.17 -5.78 16.31
N VAL A 123 -9.23 -7.02 15.83
CA VAL A 123 -8.13 -7.72 15.17
C VAL A 123 -8.30 -7.71 13.66
N LEU A 124 -9.53 -7.91 13.17
CA LEU A 124 -9.85 -7.95 11.74
C LEU A 124 -9.50 -6.63 11.03
N VAL A 125 -9.93 -5.49 11.60
CA VAL A 125 -9.79 -4.19 10.94
C VAL A 125 -8.32 -3.77 10.77
N PRO A 126 -7.46 -3.84 11.81
CA PRO A 126 -6.05 -3.52 11.65
C PRO A 126 -5.33 -4.45 10.68
N ILE A 127 -5.58 -5.77 10.72
CA ILE A 127 -4.92 -6.72 9.83
C ILE A 127 -5.32 -6.49 8.37
N ALA A 128 -6.61 -6.34 8.10
CA ALA A 128 -7.08 -6.02 6.77
C ALA A 128 -6.50 -4.68 6.28
N GLY A 129 -6.48 -3.66 7.14
CA GLY A 129 -5.87 -2.37 6.85
C GLY A 129 -4.38 -2.46 6.53
N MET A 130 -3.63 -3.28 7.26
CA MET A 130 -2.19 -3.52 7.01
C MET A 130 -1.96 -4.24 5.68
N ILE A 131 -2.74 -5.29 5.38
CA ILE A 131 -2.65 -6.02 4.11
C ILE A 131 -2.91 -5.05 2.95
N VAL A 132 -4.01 -4.30 3.02
CA VAL A 132 -4.37 -3.32 1.98
C VAL A 132 -3.30 -2.24 1.82
N GLY A 133 -2.84 -1.65 2.93
CA GLY A 133 -1.86 -0.57 2.92
C GLY A 133 -0.50 -0.98 2.39
N ASN A 134 -0.03 -2.18 2.71
CA ASN A 134 1.25 -2.70 2.22
C ASN A 134 1.17 -3.08 0.75
N SER A 135 0.11 -3.79 0.35
CA SER A 135 -0.14 -4.11 -1.06
C SER A 135 -0.25 -2.85 -1.92
N LEU A 136 -0.82 -1.75 -1.41
CA LEU A 136 -0.96 -0.50 -2.17
C LEU A 136 0.40 0.08 -2.57
N ARG A 137 1.37 0.04 -1.65
CA ARG A 137 2.73 0.51 -1.95
C ARG A 137 3.38 -0.31 -3.06
N VAL A 138 3.27 -1.64 -2.98
CA VAL A 138 3.81 -2.55 -3.99
C VAL A 138 3.13 -2.33 -5.35
N VAL A 139 1.80 -2.25 -5.39
CA VAL A 139 1.03 -2.02 -6.64
C VAL A 139 1.42 -0.70 -7.30
N VAL A 140 1.53 0.38 -6.53
CA VAL A 140 1.91 1.69 -7.07
C VAL A 140 3.32 1.65 -7.66
N VAL A 141 4.29 1.10 -6.92
CA VAL A 141 5.67 0.99 -7.42
C VAL A 141 5.75 0.09 -8.65
N ALA A 142 5.04 -1.04 -8.66
CA ALA A 142 4.98 -1.95 -9.79
C ALA A 142 4.37 -1.27 -11.03
N ALA A 143 3.27 -0.54 -10.85
CA ALA A 143 2.58 0.17 -11.93
C ALA A 143 3.44 1.27 -12.53
N THR A 144 4.06 2.12 -11.70
CA THR A 144 4.94 3.20 -12.17
C THR A 144 6.14 2.61 -12.94
N ARG A 145 6.82 1.63 -12.36
CA ARG A 145 7.98 0.98 -13.02
C ARG A 145 7.59 0.30 -14.33
N LEU A 146 6.39 -0.28 -14.41
CA LEU A 146 5.94 -0.96 -15.62
C LEU A 146 5.67 0.03 -16.75
N VAL A 147 5.07 1.18 -16.44
CA VAL A 147 4.85 2.26 -17.41
C VAL A 147 6.18 2.78 -17.93
N ASP A 148 7.13 3.04 -17.03
CA ASP A 148 8.44 3.56 -17.39
C ASP A 148 9.19 2.54 -18.25
N ALA A 149 9.20 1.26 -17.87
CA ALA A 149 9.86 0.20 -18.64
C ALA A 149 9.24 -0.03 -20.03
N ILE A 150 7.91 0.07 -20.16
CA ILE A 150 7.25 -0.03 -21.47
C ILE A 150 7.59 1.16 -22.36
N ARG A 151 7.69 2.37 -21.79
CA ARG A 151 8.10 3.57 -22.52
C ARG A 151 9.54 3.48 -22.99
N ASP A 152 10.44 3.03 -22.14
CA ASP A 152 11.86 2.89 -22.48
C ASP A 152 12.09 1.80 -23.54
N SER A 153 11.31 0.71 -23.49
CA SER A 153 11.38 -0.39 -24.47
C SER A 153 10.41 -0.23 -25.65
N GLN A 154 9.87 0.97 -25.92
CA GLN A 154 8.87 1.17 -26.97
C GLN A 154 9.36 0.69 -28.35
N LEU A 155 10.61 1.03 -28.71
CA LEU A 155 11.20 0.64 -30.01
C LEU A 155 11.36 -0.88 -30.15
N GLU A 156 11.70 -1.57 -29.05
CA GLU A 156 11.82 -3.04 -29.03
C GLU A 156 10.44 -3.69 -29.21
N ILE A 157 9.42 -3.17 -28.53
CA ILE A 157 8.04 -3.64 -28.64
C ILE A 157 7.53 -3.46 -30.08
N GLU A 158 7.76 -2.28 -30.67
CA GLU A 158 7.36 -1.99 -32.06
C GLU A 158 8.05 -2.92 -33.05
N ALA A 159 9.36 -3.16 -32.90
CA ALA A 159 10.10 -4.10 -33.74
C ALA A 159 9.54 -5.54 -33.64
N MET A 160 9.24 -6.02 -32.42
CA MET A 160 8.62 -7.34 -32.24
C MET A 160 7.23 -7.41 -32.87
N LEU A 161 6.42 -6.36 -32.77
CA LEU A 161 5.10 -6.30 -33.41
C LEU A 161 5.23 -6.31 -34.94
N SER A 162 6.19 -5.58 -35.51
CA SER A 162 6.48 -5.59 -36.96
C SER A 162 6.92 -6.95 -37.47
N LEU A 163 7.58 -7.75 -36.64
CA LEU A 163 7.95 -9.14 -36.92
C LEU A 163 6.76 -10.12 -36.77
N GLY A 164 5.55 -9.63 -36.46
CA GLY A 164 4.34 -10.44 -36.34
C GLY A 164 4.15 -11.09 -34.97
N PHE A 165 4.93 -10.72 -33.95
CA PHE A 165 4.70 -11.21 -32.60
C PHE A 165 3.40 -10.63 -32.02
N THR A 166 2.69 -11.44 -31.22
CA THR A 166 1.49 -10.98 -30.50
C THR A 166 1.86 -10.01 -29.38
N ARG A 167 0.99 -9.03 -29.09
CA ARG A 167 1.15 -8.04 -27.99
C ARG A 167 1.64 -8.65 -26.68
N HIS A 168 1.05 -9.77 -26.26
CA HIS A 168 1.44 -10.49 -25.04
C HIS A 168 2.89 -10.97 -25.05
N LYS A 169 3.40 -11.45 -26.19
CA LYS A 169 4.79 -11.92 -26.30
C LYS A 169 5.78 -10.75 -26.32
N ALA A 170 5.42 -9.64 -26.97
CA ALA A 170 6.29 -8.45 -27.05
C ALA A 170 6.56 -7.83 -25.67
N VAL A 171 5.56 -7.81 -24.78
CA VAL A 171 5.72 -7.21 -23.44
C VAL A 171 6.06 -8.22 -22.33
N LYS A 172 6.00 -9.53 -22.60
CA LYS A 172 6.14 -10.59 -21.57
C LYS A 172 7.40 -10.44 -20.72
N ARG A 173 8.53 -10.16 -21.39
CA ARG A 173 9.83 -10.02 -20.73
C ARG A 173 9.84 -8.81 -19.79
N ILE A 174 9.45 -7.65 -20.32
CA ILE A 174 9.37 -6.37 -19.60
C ILE A 174 8.47 -6.49 -18.37
N VAL A 175 7.29 -7.09 -18.54
CA VAL A 175 6.34 -7.32 -17.44
C VAL A 175 6.96 -8.23 -16.36
N SER A 176 7.57 -9.35 -16.74
CA SER A 176 8.17 -10.30 -15.79
C SER A 176 9.33 -9.69 -15.00
N GLU A 177 10.24 -8.98 -15.65
CA GLU A 177 11.38 -8.34 -15.01
C GLU A 177 10.91 -7.22 -14.06
N THR A 178 9.96 -6.40 -14.50
CA THR A 178 9.43 -5.30 -13.68
C THR A 178 8.70 -5.82 -12.44
N LEU A 179 7.88 -6.86 -12.60
CA LEU A 179 7.17 -7.47 -11.47
C LEU A 179 8.16 -8.05 -10.45
N LYS A 180 9.20 -8.76 -10.90
CA LYS A 180 10.26 -9.26 -10.00
C LYS A 180 10.89 -8.12 -9.21
N LEU A 181 11.32 -7.05 -9.89
CA LEU A 181 11.96 -5.91 -9.26
C LEU A 181 11.05 -5.19 -8.26
N SER A 182 9.74 -5.18 -8.49
CA SER A 182 8.76 -4.58 -7.57
C SER A 182 8.51 -5.42 -6.32
N LEU A 183 8.73 -6.75 -6.38
CA LEU A 183 8.48 -7.68 -5.28
C LEU A 183 9.70 -7.91 -4.38
N ILE A 184 10.91 -7.71 -4.89
CA ILE A 184 12.16 -7.87 -4.11
C ILE A 184 12.10 -7.16 -2.73
N PRO A 185 11.67 -5.89 -2.61
CA PRO A 185 11.64 -5.22 -1.30
C PRO A 185 10.75 -5.93 -0.28
N GLN A 186 9.62 -6.48 -0.72
CA GLN A 186 8.68 -7.19 0.14
C GLN A 186 9.25 -8.56 0.58
N ILE A 187 9.96 -9.24 -0.32
CA ILE A 187 10.65 -10.50 -0.03
C ILE A 187 11.79 -10.27 0.97
N GLU A 188 12.63 -9.25 0.75
CA GLU A 188 13.74 -8.91 1.65
C GLU A 188 13.24 -8.53 3.05
N THR A 189 12.10 -7.81 3.16
CA THR A 189 11.47 -7.52 4.45
C THR A 189 11.08 -8.80 5.20
N THR A 190 10.63 -9.82 4.48
CA THR A 190 10.25 -11.13 5.07
C THR A 190 11.46 -11.99 5.42
N ARG A 191 12.59 -11.77 4.74
CA ARG A 191 13.83 -12.52 4.99
C ARG A 191 14.63 -11.99 6.18
N THR A 192 14.47 -10.71 6.51
CA THR A 192 15.30 -10.01 7.51
C THR A 192 14.71 -10.07 8.93
N VAL A 193 13.57 -10.73 9.12
CA VAL A 193 12.97 -10.98 10.44
C VAL A 193 13.55 -12.19 11.16
#